data_AF-A0A1L8QMT2-F1
#
_entry.id   AF-A0A1L8QMT2-F1
#
_cell.length_a   1.000
_cell.length_b   1.000
_cell.length_c   1.000
_cell.angle_alpha   90.00
_cell.angle_beta   90.00
_cell.angle_gamma   90.00
#
_symmetry.space_group_name_H-M   'P 1'
#
loop_
_entity.id
_entity.type
_entity.pdbx_description
1 polymer ?
#
loop_
_entity_poly.entity_id
_entity_poly.type
_entity_poly.pdbx_seq_one_letter_code
_entity_poly.pdbx_strand_id
1 'polypeptide(L)'
;MKQITLSLDLEIYLEENDIAFAIDELVESIPEEIFSVFDHKMGTTSYHPKMMLKLLLCGYTQSIFLGRKIEAMSKDSIRAMWLTQSQFPNFRTINRFRVNPMVQPILQECFIQFRNQLVSQKLIDEEAIFIDGTKLEANANKYTFVWKKSTERFEE
;
A
#
# COMPACT_ATOMS: atom_id res chain seq x y z
N MET A 1 -41.45 1.98 2.32
CA MET A 1 -41.20 1.37 1.00
C MET A 1 -39.72 1.02 0.96
N LYS A 2 -39.34 -0.27 0.98
CA LYS A 2 -37.92 -0.66 0.87
C LYS A 2 -37.57 -0.64 -0.61
N GLN A 3 -36.77 0.34 -1.02
CA GLN A 3 -36.22 0.40 -2.37
C GLN A 3 -35.40 -0.86 -2.62
N ILE A 4 -35.62 -1.50 -3.76
CA ILE A 4 -34.86 -2.66 -4.20
C ILE A 4 -33.50 -2.13 -4.69
N THR A 5 -32.42 -2.62 -4.09
CA THR A 5 -31.04 -2.28 -4.48
C THR A 5 -30.42 -3.49 -5.16
N LEU A 6 -29.89 -3.30 -6.36
CA LEU A 6 -29.06 -4.28 -7.06
C LEU A 6 -27.60 -4.16 -6.59
N SER A 7 -26.86 -5.25 -6.69
CA SER A 7 -25.41 -5.23 -6.55
C SER A 7 -24.84 -4.24 -7.56
N LEU A 8 -24.12 -3.23 -7.07
CA LEU A 8 -23.52 -2.20 -7.91
C LEU A 8 -22.30 -2.79 -8.62
N ASP A 9 -22.25 -2.64 -9.93
CA ASP A 9 -21.00 -2.81 -10.66
C ASP A 9 -20.14 -1.56 -10.41
N LEU A 10 -19.02 -1.76 -9.70
CA LEU A 10 -18.11 -0.68 -9.34
C LEU A 10 -17.23 -0.26 -10.51
N GLU A 11 -17.11 -1.09 -11.54
CA GLU A 11 -16.27 -0.83 -12.72
C GLU A 11 -16.72 0.43 -13.47
N ILE A 12 -18.02 0.72 -13.46
CA ILE A 12 -18.64 1.90 -14.10
C ILE A 12 -18.10 3.23 -13.53
N TYR A 13 -17.57 3.23 -12.31
CA TYR A 13 -17.03 4.42 -11.65
C TYR A 13 -15.53 4.62 -11.87
N LEU A 14 -14.85 3.66 -12.49
CA LEU A 14 -13.43 3.73 -12.80
C LEU A 14 -13.25 4.30 -14.22
N GLU A 15 -12.25 5.17 -14.39
CA GLU A 15 -11.87 5.62 -15.73
C GLU A 15 -11.22 4.47 -16.50
N GLU A 16 -11.37 4.42 -17.84
CA GLU A 16 -10.82 3.32 -18.65
C GLU A 16 -9.31 3.10 -18.46
N ASN A 17 -8.57 4.18 -18.15
CA ASN A 17 -7.12 4.15 -17.89
C ASN A 17 -6.77 4.19 -16.39
N ASP A 18 -7.69 3.77 -15.51
CA ASP A 18 -7.44 3.78 -14.07
C ASP A 18 -6.34 2.77 -13.67
N ILE A 19 -5.51 3.18 -12.71
CA ILE A 19 -4.43 2.35 -12.17
C ILE A 19 -4.92 1.03 -11.55
N ALA A 20 -6.18 0.97 -11.10
CA ALA A 20 -6.78 -0.24 -10.58
C ALA A 20 -6.72 -1.40 -11.60
N PHE A 21 -6.97 -1.13 -12.88
CA PHE A 21 -6.89 -2.15 -13.93
C PHE A 21 -5.47 -2.66 -14.13
N ALA A 22 -4.48 -1.77 -14.14
CA ALA A 22 -3.08 -2.16 -14.24
C ALA A 22 -2.61 -3.01 -13.04
N ILE A 23 -3.07 -2.68 -11.83
CA ILE A 23 -2.80 -3.48 -10.63
C ILE A 23 -3.45 -4.86 -10.74
N ASP A 24 -4.69 -4.92 -11.21
CA ASP A 24 -5.44 -6.17 -11.36
C ASP A 24 -4.76 -7.10 -12.37
N GLU A 25 -4.47 -6.59 -13.56
CA GLU A 25 -3.78 -7.31 -14.64
C GLU A 25 -2.42 -7.83 -14.16
N LEU A 26 -1.62 -6.99 -13.50
CA LEU A 26 -0.33 -7.39 -12.95
C LEU A 26 -0.50 -8.57 -12.00
N VAL A 27 -1.39 -8.47 -11.01
CA VAL A 27 -1.52 -9.50 -9.98
C VAL A 27 -2.12 -10.79 -10.55
N GLU A 28 -3.01 -10.70 -11.53
CA GLU A 28 -3.56 -11.88 -12.19
C GLU A 28 -2.57 -12.58 -13.11
N SER A 29 -1.60 -11.85 -13.69
CA SER A 29 -0.50 -12.44 -14.46
C SER A 29 0.45 -13.32 -13.64
N ILE A 30 0.43 -13.19 -12.31
CA ILE A 30 1.28 -13.95 -11.40
C ILE A 30 0.78 -15.40 -11.32
N PRO A 31 1.63 -16.41 -11.59
CA PRO A 31 1.27 -17.82 -11.49
C PRO A 31 0.77 -18.18 -10.09
N GLU A 32 -0.29 -18.98 -10.02
CA GLU A 32 -0.95 -19.33 -8.77
C GLU A 32 -0.08 -20.18 -7.84
N GLU A 33 0.90 -20.89 -8.40
CA GLU A 33 1.89 -21.68 -7.67
C GLU A 33 2.68 -20.84 -6.67
N ILE A 34 2.94 -19.57 -6.97
CA ILE A 34 3.63 -18.64 -6.07
C ILE A 34 2.81 -18.40 -4.80
N PHE A 35 1.49 -18.45 -4.90
CA PHE A 35 0.57 -18.22 -3.80
C PHE A 35 0.15 -19.51 -3.07
N SER A 36 0.43 -20.69 -3.63
CA SER A 36 0.10 -21.99 -3.01
C SER A 36 0.66 -22.16 -1.59
N VAL A 37 1.72 -21.44 -1.24
CA VAL A 37 2.31 -21.41 0.11
C VAL A 37 1.35 -20.88 1.17
N PHE A 38 0.34 -20.10 0.77
CA PHE A 38 -0.68 -19.57 1.67
C PHE A 38 -1.89 -20.51 1.84
N ASP A 39 -1.93 -21.63 1.10
CA ASP A 39 -2.99 -22.61 1.24
C ASP A 39 -2.83 -23.39 2.55
N HIS A 40 -3.88 -23.36 3.36
CA HIS A 40 -3.97 -24.17 4.58
C HIS A 40 -5.26 -24.98 4.55
N LYS A 41 -5.15 -26.25 4.97
CA LYS A 41 -6.28 -27.19 5.04
C LYS A 41 -7.05 -27.11 6.36
N MET A 42 -6.52 -26.39 7.34
CA MET A 42 -6.97 -26.37 8.74
C MET A 42 -6.90 -24.94 9.27
N GLY A 43 -7.93 -24.51 9.99
CA GLY A 43 -8.01 -23.16 10.57
C GLY A 43 -9.14 -22.33 9.96
N THR A 44 -9.14 -21.02 10.26
CA THR A 44 -10.14 -20.09 9.74
C THR A 44 -9.82 -19.76 8.29
N THR A 45 -10.84 -19.58 7.45
CA THR A 45 -10.66 -19.10 6.08
C THR A 45 -9.87 -17.79 6.09
N SER A 46 -8.80 -17.75 5.29
CA SER A 46 -8.00 -16.55 5.08
C SER A 46 -8.49 -15.81 3.83
N TYR A 47 -8.19 -14.52 3.77
CA TYR A 47 -8.33 -13.75 2.54
C TYR A 47 -7.40 -14.30 1.45
N HIS A 48 -7.84 -14.22 0.20
CA HIS A 48 -7.04 -14.66 -0.93
C HIS A 48 -5.77 -13.80 -1.05
N PRO A 49 -4.58 -14.40 -1.21
CA PRO A 49 -3.31 -13.66 -1.23
C PRO A 49 -3.21 -12.67 -2.41
N LYS A 50 -3.75 -13.01 -3.59
CA LYS A 50 -3.86 -12.03 -4.72
C LYS A 50 -4.67 -10.80 -4.33
N MET A 51 -5.80 -10.98 -3.64
CA MET A 51 -6.64 -9.85 -3.19
C MET A 51 -5.89 -8.97 -2.19
N MET A 52 -5.23 -9.59 -1.21
CA MET A 52 -4.41 -8.87 -0.22
C MET A 52 -3.27 -8.09 -0.89
N LEU A 53 -2.67 -8.66 -1.93
CA LEU A 53 -1.62 -8.02 -2.72
C LEU A 53 -2.16 -6.83 -3.51
N LYS A 54 -3.29 -6.97 -4.22
CA LYS A 54 -3.97 -5.87 -4.92
C LYS A 54 -4.25 -4.70 -3.99
N LEU A 55 -4.77 -4.97 -2.79
CA LEU A 55 -5.04 -3.92 -1.79
C LEU A 55 -3.77 -3.19 -1.34
N LEU A 56 -2.68 -3.92 -1.09
CA LEU A 56 -1.39 -3.31 -0.70
C LEU A 56 -0.84 -2.42 -1.82
N LEU A 57 -0.82 -2.93 -3.06
CA LEU A 57 -0.34 -2.19 -4.22
C LEU A 57 -1.17 -0.91 -4.45
N CYS A 58 -2.50 -1.02 -4.38
CA CYS A 58 -3.41 0.12 -4.48
C CYS A 58 -3.17 1.19 -3.39
N GLY A 59 -2.78 0.76 -2.18
CA GLY A 59 -2.41 1.69 -1.11
C GLY A 59 -1.09 2.40 -1.41
N TYR A 60 -0.10 1.66 -1.89
CA TYR A 60 1.24 2.18 -2.15
C TYR A 60 1.29 3.16 -3.32
N THR A 61 0.50 2.93 -4.37
CA THR A 61 0.38 3.88 -5.50
C THR A 61 -0.18 5.23 -5.06
N GLN A 62 -1.00 5.26 -3.99
CA GLN A 62 -1.54 6.49 -3.39
C GLN A 62 -0.68 7.01 -2.21
N SER A 63 0.54 6.49 -2.03
CA SER A 63 1.43 6.83 -0.90
C SER A 63 0.83 6.54 0.50
N ILE A 64 -0.08 5.56 0.58
CA ILE A 64 -0.73 5.11 1.82
C ILE A 64 -0.04 3.83 2.33
N PHE A 65 0.87 3.99 3.29
CA PHE A 65 1.64 2.87 3.85
C PHE A 65 1.15 2.39 5.23
N LEU A 66 0.35 3.19 5.91
CA LEU A 66 -0.14 2.86 7.26
C LEU A 66 -1.26 1.83 7.16
N GLY A 67 -1.11 0.66 7.80
CA GLY A 67 -2.11 -0.42 7.71
C GLY A 67 -3.53 -0.01 8.10
N ARG A 68 -3.69 0.90 9.06
CA ARG A 68 -5.01 1.46 9.43
C ARG A 68 -5.60 2.37 8.34
N LYS A 69 -4.75 3.11 7.62
CA LYS A 69 -5.20 3.92 6.49
C LYS A 69 -5.56 3.03 5.29
N ILE A 70 -4.84 1.93 5.08
CA ILE A 70 -5.19 0.92 4.05
C ILE A 70 -6.52 0.24 4.40
N GLU A 71 -6.75 -0.08 5.69
CA GLU A 71 -8.05 -0.60 6.15
C GLU A 71 -9.19 0.41 5.88
N ALA A 72 -9.00 1.70 6.19
CA ALA A 72 -9.98 2.74 5.88
C ALA A 72 -10.21 2.85 4.36
N MET A 73 -9.13 2.87 3.58
CA MET A 73 -9.17 2.90 2.12
C MET A 73 -9.95 1.73 1.53
N SER A 74 -9.85 0.53 2.12
CA SER A 74 -10.62 -0.65 1.65
C SER A 74 -12.13 -0.44 1.70
N LYS A 75 -12.61 0.45 2.58
CA LYS A 75 -14.04 0.77 2.78
C LYS A 75 -14.49 2.01 2.02
N ASP A 76 -13.59 2.98 1.86
CA ASP A 76 -13.94 4.30 1.35
C ASP A 76 -13.59 4.49 -0.14
N SER A 77 -12.59 3.76 -0.65
CA SER A 77 -12.11 3.92 -2.02
C SER A 77 -12.79 2.93 -2.98
N ILE A 78 -13.43 3.45 -4.02
CA ILE A 78 -14.05 2.64 -5.08
C ILE A 78 -13.02 1.69 -5.72
N ARG A 79 -11.80 2.16 -5.99
CA ARG A 79 -10.70 1.34 -6.52
C ARG A 79 -10.38 0.16 -5.61
N ALA A 80 -10.24 0.42 -4.32
CA ALA A 80 -9.95 -0.62 -3.35
C ALA A 80 -11.11 -1.61 -3.22
N MET A 81 -12.35 -1.12 -3.19
CA MET A 81 -13.55 -1.97 -3.15
C MET A 81 -13.69 -2.85 -4.38
N TRP A 82 -13.37 -2.34 -5.57
CA TRP A 82 -13.37 -3.13 -6.80
C TRP A 82 -12.27 -4.21 -6.76
N LEU A 83 -11.03 -3.83 -6.42
CA LEU A 83 -9.90 -4.77 -6.31
C LEU A 83 -10.11 -5.85 -5.24
N THR A 84 -10.78 -5.51 -4.13
CA THR A 84 -11.06 -6.47 -3.05
C THR A 84 -12.41 -7.15 -3.15
N GLN A 85 -13.20 -6.85 -4.19
CA GLN A 85 -14.57 -7.34 -4.33
C GLN A 85 -15.41 -7.08 -3.06
N SER A 86 -15.30 -5.85 -2.53
CA SER A 86 -15.92 -5.38 -1.30
C SER A 86 -15.59 -6.20 -0.04
N GLN A 87 -14.40 -6.80 0.00
CA GLN A 87 -13.85 -7.40 1.21
C GLN A 87 -13.01 -6.38 1.98
N PHE A 88 -13.13 -6.38 3.32
CA PHE A 88 -12.56 -5.36 4.20
C PHE A 88 -11.60 -6.00 5.23
N PRO A 89 -10.38 -6.39 4.84
CA PRO A 89 -9.42 -6.95 5.76
C PRO A 89 -9.01 -5.90 6.81
N ASN A 90 -8.95 -6.31 8.07
CA ASN A 90 -8.55 -5.42 9.16
C ASN A 90 -7.05 -5.06 9.09
N PHE A 91 -6.63 -3.97 9.75
CA PHE A 91 -5.23 -3.54 9.72
C PHE A 91 -4.23 -4.60 10.22
N ARG A 92 -4.65 -5.49 11.13
CA ARG A 92 -3.77 -6.55 11.68
C ARG A 92 -3.49 -7.60 10.62
N THR A 93 -4.50 -7.99 9.85
CA THR A 93 -4.40 -8.94 8.75
C THR A 93 -3.54 -8.37 7.62
N ILE A 94 -3.78 -7.11 7.25
CA ILE A 94 -2.96 -6.38 6.26
C ILE A 94 -1.50 -6.37 6.69
N ASN A 95 -1.22 -5.96 7.93
CA ASN A 95 0.15 -5.90 8.43
C ASN A 95 0.78 -7.29 8.52
N ARG A 96 0.04 -8.32 8.94
CA ARG A 96 0.53 -9.70 9.03
C ARG A 96 0.91 -10.24 7.65
N PHE A 97 0.08 -9.98 6.64
CA PHE A 97 0.37 -10.35 5.26
C PHE A 97 1.63 -9.63 4.78
N ARG A 98 1.72 -8.31 4.99
CA ARG A 98 2.87 -7.49 4.57
C ARG A 98 4.21 -7.94 5.18
N VAL A 99 4.24 -8.26 6.48
CA VAL A 99 5.49 -8.63 7.16
C VAL A 99 5.82 -10.12 7.02
N ASN A 100 4.97 -10.91 6.36
CA ASN A 100 5.23 -12.32 6.16
C ASN A 100 6.50 -12.50 5.33
N PRO A 101 7.49 -13.29 5.80
CA PRO A 101 8.75 -13.51 5.08
C PRO A 101 8.57 -14.04 3.65
N MET A 102 7.50 -14.78 3.38
CA MET A 102 7.20 -15.29 2.04
C MET A 102 6.62 -14.20 1.11
N VAL A 103 5.95 -13.19 1.67
CA VAL A 103 5.34 -12.09 0.89
C VAL A 103 6.38 -11.02 0.53
N GLN A 104 7.42 -10.83 1.35
CA GLN A 104 8.42 -9.78 1.10
C GLN A 104 9.14 -9.92 -0.26
N PRO A 105 9.64 -11.10 -0.67
CA PRO A 105 10.23 -11.29 -2.00
C PRO A 105 9.22 -11.05 -3.11
N ILE A 106 7.97 -11.53 -2.93
CA ILE A 106 6.89 -11.35 -3.91
C ILE A 106 6.61 -9.87 -4.11
N LEU A 107 6.51 -9.08 -3.03
CA LEU A 107 6.28 -7.64 -3.11
C LEU A 107 7.40 -6.89 -3.85
N GLN A 108 8.66 -7.29 -3.61
CA GLN A 108 9.81 -6.72 -4.32
C GLN A 108 9.75 -7.03 -5.81
N GLU A 109 9.50 -8.30 -6.16
CA GLU A 109 9.41 -8.73 -7.55
C GLU A 109 8.21 -8.08 -8.26
N CYS A 110 7.05 -8.02 -7.60
CA CYS A 110 5.86 -7.34 -8.13
C CYS A 110 6.15 -5.88 -8.45
N PHE A 111 6.90 -5.18 -7.60
CA PHE A 111 7.27 -3.80 -7.85
C PHE A 111 8.18 -3.66 -9.09
N ILE A 112 9.16 -4.56 -9.23
CA ILE A 112 10.07 -4.59 -10.39
C ILE A 112 9.28 -4.87 -11.66
N GLN A 113 8.44 -5.91 -11.65
CA GLN A 113 7.63 -6.30 -12.80
C GLN A 113 6.61 -5.23 -13.18
N PHE A 114 5.94 -4.62 -12.20
CA PHE A 114 5.02 -3.51 -12.45
C PHE A 114 5.72 -2.35 -13.13
N ARG A 115 6.89 -1.94 -12.63
CA ARG A 115 7.71 -0.91 -13.29
C ARG A 115 8.04 -1.31 -14.73
N ASN A 116 8.50 -2.55 -14.95
CA ASN A 116 8.88 -3.02 -16.27
C ASN A 116 7.68 -3.05 -17.23
N GLN A 117 6.49 -3.42 -16.74
CA GLN A 117 5.25 -3.38 -17.51
C GLN A 117 4.91 -1.94 -17.91
N LEU A 118 4.95 -0.99 -16.97
CA LEU A 118 4.70 0.42 -17.26
C LEU A 118 5.69 1.00 -18.28
N VAL A 119 6.98 0.64 -18.18
CA VAL A 119 8.01 1.00 -19.17
C VAL A 119 7.68 0.40 -20.54
N SER A 120 7.35 -0.89 -20.60
CA SER A 120 7.04 -1.59 -21.85
C SER A 120 5.83 -1.00 -22.56
N GLN A 121 4.84 -0.53 -21.80
CA GLN A 121 3.64 0.15 -22.27
C GLN A 121 3.88 1.65 -22.59
N LYS A 122 5.11 2.15 -22.38
CA LYS A 122 5.50 3.56 -22.56
C LYS A 122 4.67 4.53 -21.72
N LEU A 123 4.24 4.09 -20.54
CA LEU A 123 3.51 4.91 -19.57
C LEU A 123 4.47 5.71 -18.68
N ILE A 124 5.73 5.26 -18.56
CA ILE A 124 6.81 5.94 -17.81
C ILE A 124 8.11 5.90 -18.62
N ASP A 125 8.92 6.95 -18.49
CA ASP A 125 10.25 7.05 -19.11
C ASP A 125 11.33 6.40 -18.23
N GLU A 126 12.32 5.74 -18.84
CA GLU A 126 13.44 5.14 -18.10
C GLU A 126 14.52 6.16 -17.68
N GLU A 127 14.60 7.30 -18.37
CA GLU A 127 15.76 8.19 -18.32
C GLU A 127 15.91 9.02 -17.04
N ALA A 128 14.83 9.24 -16.27
CA ALA A 128 14.87 10.17 -15.14
C ALA A 128 14.40 9.54 -13.82
N ILE A 129 15.36 9.12 -12.99
CA ILE A 129 15.12 8.81 -11.58
C ILE A 129 15.25 10.13 -10.80
N PHE A 130 14.12 10.75 -10.47
CA PHE A 130 14.10 11.90 -9.57
C PHE A 130 14.20 11.43 -8.12
N ILE A 131 15.43 11.35 -7.62
CA ILE A 131 15.67 11.17 -6.18
C ILE A 131 15.46 12.54 -5.54
N ASP A 132 14.29 12.75 -4.92
CA ASP A 132 14.07 13.93 -4.07
C ASP A 132 14.96 13.78 -2.83
N GLY A 133 16.14 14.37 -2.89
CA GLY A 133 17.11 14.37 -1.82
C GLY A 133 16.56 15.17 -0.63
N THR A 134 15.74 14.53 0.20
CA THR A 134 15.31 15.13 1.47
C THR A 134 16.54 15.22 2.38
N LYS A 135 17.16 16.40 2.41
CA LYS A 135 18.26 16.70 3.31
C LYS A 135 17.69 16.96 4.70
N LEU A 136 17.63 15.92 5.53
CA LEU A 136 17.33 16.06 6.95
C LEU A 136 18.57 16.61 7.66
N GLU A 137 18.64 17.94 7.76
CA GLU A 137 19.62 18.57 8.64
C GLU A 137 19.23 18.30 10.10
N ALA A 138 20.18 17.81 10.90
CA ALA A 138 19.96 17.69 12.32
C ALA A 138 19.65 19.09 12.87
N ASN A 139 18.52 19.24 13.59
CA ASN A 139 18.26 20.43 14.39
C ASN A 139 19.21 20.42 15.60
N ALA A 140 20.47 20.75 15.36
CA ALA A 140 21.49 20.96 16.36
C ALA A 140 21.47 22.44 16.77
N ASN A 141 20.37 22.91 17.35
CA ASN A 141 20.39 24.20 18.00
C ASN A 141 21.44 24.15 19.14
N LYS A 142 22.58 24.83 18.96
CA LYS A 142 23.63 24.91 19.98
C LYS A 142 23.18 25.67 21.24
N TYR A 143 21.99 26.28 21.20
CA TYR A 143 21.43 27.11 22.27
C TYR A 143 20.25 26.47 23.02
N THR A 144 20.08 25.14 22.99
CA THR A 144 19.03 24.48 23.79
C THR A 144 19.27 24.59 25.31
N PHE A 145 20.50 24.88 25.74
CA PHE A 145 20.84 25.11 27.15
C PHE A 145 21.05 26.60 27.42
N VAL A 146 20.02 27.27 27.94
CA VAL A 146 20.14 28.64 28.46
C VAL A 146 20.70 28.57 29.90
N TRP A 147 22.02 28.66 30.05
CA TRP A 147 22.71 28.63 31.35
C TRP A 147 22.67 29.96 32.12
N LYS A 148 22.21 31.05 31.49
CA LYS A 148 22.30 32.42 32.04
C LYS A 148 21.58 32.59 33.38
N LYS A 149 20.40 31.98 33.54
CA LYS A 149 19.62 32.06 34.79
C LYS A 149 20.26 31.27 35.95
N SER A 150 21.10 30.27 35.66
CA SER A 150 21.75 29.46 36.68
C SER A 150 23.06 30.08 37.14
N THR A 151 23.78 30.78 36.26
CA THR A 151 25.01 31.51 36.62
C THR A 151 24.74 32.73 37.48
N GLU A 152 23.67 33.49 37.19
CA GLU A 152 23.26 34.66 37.99
C GLU A 152 22.82 34.30 39.43
N ARG A 153 22.52 33.02 39.70
CA ARG A 153 22.06 32.55 41.02
C ARG A 153 23.19 32.25 42.01
N PHE A 154 24.44 32.15 41.56
CA PHE A 154 25.60 31.75 42.37
C PHE A 154 26.72 32.81 42.37
N GLU A 155 26.41 34.05 41.95
CA GLU A 155 27.36 35.18 41.88
C GLU A 155 27.20 36.19 43.04
N GLU A 156 26.67 35.77 44.19
CA GLU A 156 26.74 36.51 45.47
C GLU A 156 27.82 35.94 46.41
#